data_AF-A0A523LZY5-F1
#
_entry.id   AF-A0A523LZY5-F1
#
_cell.length_a   1.000
_cell.length_b   1.000
_cell.length_c   1.000
_cell.angle_alpha   90.00
_cell.angle_beta   90.00
_cell.angle_gamma   90.00
#
_symmetry.space_group_name_H-M   'P 1'
#
loop_
_entity.id
_entity.type
_entity.pdbx_description
1 polymer ?
#
loop_
_entity_poly.entity_id
_entity_poly.type
_entity_poly.pdbx_seq_one_letter_code
_entity_poly.pdbx_strand_id
1 'polypeptide(L)'
;MQEPLDSPPSVATLYQAAVGPKRQDFYLAYFQRAHQRGYAPISWNWPVFFFGFFWFLYRKLYLWALAVFFFPSFALIASGIIEDLAPGLGQPVMMTLIFGFHLIYLPMYANGIYWRWARREIERARAENPGQHAAQLEHLEAAGGCNANLPFIIFGVFTAITVLLGSLNPPG
;
A
#
# COMPACT_ATOMS: atom_id res chain seq x y z
N MET A 1 11.20 -13.33 -25.12
CA MET A 1 10.23 -13.62 -26.20
C MET A 1 9.06 -12.68 -25.99
N GLN A 2 8.85 -11.72 -26.89
CA GLN A 2 7.63 -10.90 -26.86
C GLN A 2 6.48 -11.79 -27.32
N GLU A 3 5.45 -11.91 -26.49
CA GLU A 3 4.24 -12.66 -26.77
C GLU A 3 3.49 -11.98 -27.94
N PRO A 4 2.95 -12.71 -28.94
CA PRO A 4 2.22 -12.10 -30.05
C PRO A 4 1.03 -11.27 -29.52
N LEU A 5 0.86 -10.05 -30.00
CA LEU A 5 -0.17 -9.09 -29.57
C LEU A 5 -1.62 -9.62 -29.66
N ASP A 6 -1.87 -10.66 -30.48
CA ASP A 6 -3.19 -11.26 -30.70
C ASP A 6 -3.52 -12.44 -29.76
N SER A 7 -2.57 -12.88 -28.92
CA SER A 7 -2.81 -13.94 -27.92
C SER A 7 -3.20 -13.33 -26.57
N PRO A 8 -4.10 -13.96 -25.79
CA PRO A 8 -4.44 -13.45 -24.46
C PRO A 8 -3.19 -13.43 -23.58
N PRO A 9 -2.84 -12.28 -22.99
CA PRO A 9 -1.58 -12.11 -22.29
C PRO A 9 -1.53 -13.05 -21.09
N SER A 10 -0.38 -13.70 -20.92
CA SER A 10 -0.18 -14.56 -19.76
C SER A 10 -0.42 -13.80 -18.45
N VAL A 11 -0.84 -14.52 -17.41
CA VAL A 11 -1.02 -13.93 -16.06
C VAL A 11 0.28 -13.29 -15.55
N ALA A 12 1.44 -13.84 -15.93
CA ALA A 12 2.73 -13.27 -15.59
C ALA A 12 2.95 -11.91 -16.27
N THR A 13 2.61 -11.78 -17.56
CA THR A 13 2.68 -10.53 -18.32
C THR A 13 1.80 -9.44 -17.68
N LEU A 14 0.58 -9.80 -17.28
CA LEU A 14 -0.34 -8.88 -16.60
C LEU A 14 0.19 -8.40 -15.24
N TYR A 15 0.76 -9.30 -14.43
CA TYR A 15 1.42 -8.91 -13.18
C TYR A 15 2.67 -8.06 -13.42
N GLN A 16 3.40 -8.32 -14.49
CA GLN A 16 4.58 -7.55 -14.87
C GLN A 16 4.21 -6.08 -15.15
N ALA A 17 3.16 -5.86 -15.94
CA ALA A 17 2.59 -4.56 -16.23
C ALA A 17 2.16 -3.83 -14.94
N ALA A 18 1.42 -4.52 -14.05
CA ALA A 18 0.92 -3.94 -12.80
C ALA A 18 2.03 -3.56 -11.80
N VAL A 19 3.12 -4.35 -11.73
CA VAL A 19 4.23 -4.09 -10.79
C VAL A 19 5.15 -2.99 -11.30
N GLY A 20 5.36 -2.91 -12.61
CA GLY A 20 6.39 -2.08 -13.23
C GLY A 20 7.80 -2.62 -13.00
N PRO A 21 8.85 -1.87 -13.44
CA PRO A 21 10.21 -2.40 -13.56
C PRO A 21 10.98 -2.56 -12.24
N LYS A 22 10.55 -1.87 -11.17
CA LYS A 22 11.33 -1.82 -9.92
C LYS A 22 11.05 -3.01 -9.02
N ARG A 23 12.11 -3.74 -8.64
CA ARG A 23 12.05 -4.99 -7.83
C ARG A 23 11.10 -6.04 -8.41
N GLN A 24 10.95 -6.05 -9.73
CA GLN A 24 9.96 -6.85 -10.43
C GLN A 24 10.08 -8.34 -10.09
N ASP A 25 11.28 -8.92 -10.12
CA ASP A 25 11.52 -10.35 -9.84
C ASP A 25 10.95 -10.81 -8.50
N PHE A 26 11.19 -10.02 -7.44
CA PHE A 26 10.68 -10.33 -6.10
C PHE A 26 9.15 -10.37 -6.06
N TYR A 27 8.50 -9.35 -6.62
CA TYR A 27 7.04 -9.26 -6.60
C TYR A 27 6.40 -10.28 -7.52
N LEU A 28 6.97 -10.55 -8.69
CA LEU A 28 6.50 -11.61 -9.58
C LEU A 28 6.58 -12.98 -8.90
N ALA A 29 7.70 -13.32 -8.26
CA ALA A 29 7.83 -14.58 -7.53
C ALA A 29 6.83 -14.67 -6.35
N TYR A 30 6.57 -13.57 -5.65
CA TYR A 30 5.56 -13.54 -4.60
C TYR A 30 4.12 -13.67 -5.17
N PHE A 31 3.79 -12.96 -6.24
CA PHE A 31 2.46 -12.98 -6.89
C PHE A 31 2.17 -14.33 -7.53
N GLN A 32 3.15 -14.96 -8.16
CA GLN A 32 3.02 -16.32 -8.69
C GLN A 32 2.69 -17.32 -7.59
N ARG A 33 3.43 -17.29 -6.47
CA ARG A 33 3.14 -18.16 -5.30
C ARG A 33 1.75 -17.91 -4.72
N ALA A 34 1.35 -16.64 -4.58
CA ALA A 34 0.03 -16.27 -4.08
C ALA A 34 -1.09 -16.73 -5.03
N HIS A 35 -0.88 -16.55 -6.33
CA HIS A 35 -1.83 -16.96 -7.37
C HIS A 35 -2.01 -18.49 -7.40
N GLN A 36 -0.91 -19.25 -7.38
CA GLN A 36 -0.95 -20.72 -7.34
C GLN A 36 -1.65 -21.27 -6.09
N ARG A 37 -1.48 -20.61 -4.94
CA ARG A 37 -2.11 -21.02 -3.68
C ARG A 37 -3.57 -20.57 -3.53
N GLY A 38 -3.99 -19.57 -4.29
CA GLY A 38 -5.30 -18.92 -4.14
C GLY A 38 -5.40 -17.93 -2.96
N TYR A 39 -4.35 -17.79 -2.15
CA TYR A 39 -4.29 -16.85 -1.02
C TYR A 39 -2.92 -16.17 -0.90
N ALA A 40 -2.89 -14.99 -0.27
CA ALA A 40 -1.66 -14.25 -0.02
C ALA A 40 -0.84 -14.88 1.12
N PRO A 41 0.38 -15.41 0.88
CA PRO A 41 1.21 -15.93 1.95
C PRO A 41 1.75 -14.80 2.83
N ILE A 42 1.83 -15.03 4.13
CA ILE A 42 2.45 -14.05 5.05
C ILE A 42 3.93 -13.87 4.67
N SER A 43 4.38 -12.63 4.61
CA SER A 43 5.79 -12.31 4.36
C SER A 43 6.16 -10.97 4.97
N TRP A 44 7.33 -10.91 5.60
CA TRP A 44 7.82 -9.68 6.21
C TRP A 44 8.25 -8.65 5.15
N ASN A 45 7.83 -7.41 5.32
CA ASN A 45 8.16 -6.29 4.46
C ASN A 45 8.93 -5.21 5.25
N TRP A 46 10.26 -5.27 5.14
CA TRP A 46 11.17 -4.32 5.80
C TRP A 46 10.89 -2.84 5.45
N PRO A 47 10.67 -2.47 4.17
CA PRO A 47 10.27 -1.10 3.85
C PRO A 47 9.01 -0.61 4.58
N VAL A 48 8.01 -1.47 4.76
CA VAL A 48 6.77 -1.07 5.45
C VAL A 48 6.96 -0.95 6.96
N PHE A 49 7.84 -1.76 7.54
CA PHE A 49 8.21 -1.65 8.95
C PHE A 49 8.79 -0.27 9.28
N PHE A 50 9.71 0.24 8.46
CA PHE A 50 10.33 1.55 8.70
C PHE A 50 9.56 2.72 8.09
N PHE A 51 8.93 2.52 6.94
CA PHE A 51 8.38 3.57 6.09
C PHE A 51 7.00 3.21 5.53
N GLY A 52 6.11 2.64 6.35
CA GLY A 52 4.79 2.14 5.95
C GLY A 52 3.99 3.09 5.06
N PHE A 53 3.69 4.30 5.56
CA PHE A 53 2.96 5.32 4.83
C PHE A 53 3.59 5.65 3.46
N PHE A 54 4.90 5.93 3.45
CA PHE A 54 5.64 6.27 2.24
C PHE A 54 5.74 5.10 1.26
N TRP A 55 5.81 3.86 1.74
CA TRP A 55 5.83 2.69 0.89
C TRP A 55 4.50 2.51 0.14
N PHE A 56 3.37 2.69 0.82
CA PHE A 56 2.05 2.64 0.18
C PHE A 56 1.88 3.75 -0.86
N LEU A 57 2.31 4.99 -0.56
CA LEU A 57 2.32 6.10 -1.53
C LEU A 57 3.20 5.79 -2.74
N TYR A 58 4.42 5.32 -2.49
CA TYR A 58 5.39 4.99 -3.52
C TYR A 58 4.85 3.94 -4.50
N ARG A 59 4.06 2.97 -4.02
CA ARG A 59 3.42 1.93 -4.84
C ARG A 59 2.03 2.28 -5.33
N LYS A 60 1.65 3.56 -5.28
CA LYS A 60 0.35 4.10 -5.71
C LYS A 60 -0.86 3.47 -4.99
N LEU A 61 -0.65 2.89 -3.82
CA LEU A 61 -1.71 2.33 -2.97
C LEU A 61 -2.31 3.43 -2.09
N TYR A 62 -2.86 4.48 -2.71
CA TYR A 62 -3.25 5.72 -2.03
C TYR A 62 -4.31 5.53 -0.94
N LEU A 63 -5.28 4.64 -1.16
CA LEU A 63 -6.30 4.34 -0.15
C LEU A 63 -5.68 3.67 1.09
N TRP A 64 -4.69 2.79 0.90
CA TRP A 64 -3.95 2.21 2.01
C TRP A 64 -3.04 3.24 2.69
N ALA A 65 -2.40 4.13 1.94
CA ALA A 65 -1.65 5.23 2.53
C ALA A 65 -2.55 6.11 3.41
N LEU A 66 -3.77 6.42 2.95
CA LEU A 66 -4.76 7.17 3.71
C LEU A 66 -5.18 6.44 4.99
N ALA A 67 -5.47 5.14 4.88
CA ALA A 67 -5.83 4.31 6.03
C ALA A 67 -4.70 4.28 7.06
N VAL A 68 -3.45 4.11 6.62
CA VAL A 68 -2.27 4.14 7.50
C VAL A 68 -2.12 5.49 8.19
N PHE A 69 -2.31 6.59 7.45
CA PHE A 69 -2.18 7.94 7.99
C PHE A 69 -3.22 8.26 9.07
N PHE A 70 -4.48 7.85 8.87
CA PHE A 70 -5.57 8.17 9.81
C PHE A 70 -5.79 7.12 10.90
N PHE A 71 -5.16 5.94 10.81
CA PHE A 71 -5.32 4.88 11.80
C PHE A 71 -4.98 5.32 13.24
N PRO A 72 -3.93 6.13 13.51
CA PRO A 72 -3.68 6.65 14.86
C PRO A 72 -4.83 7.50 15.41
N SER A 73 -5.49 8.31 14.58
CA SER A 73 -6.66 9.10 15.01
C SER A 73 -7.84 8.20 15.37
N PHE A 74 -8.05 7.12 14.60
CA PHE A 74 -9.05 6.11 14.94
C PHE A 74 -8.72 5.42 16.28
N ALA A 75 -7.46 5.05 16.50
CA ALA A 75 -7.02 4.44 17.76
C ALA A 75 -7.20 5.39 18.95
N LEU A 76 -6.95 6.70 18.77
CA LEU A 76 -7.18 7.72 19.78
C LEU A 76 -8.66 7.85 20.16
N ILE A 77 -9.56 7.93 19.17
CA ILE A 77 -11.00 7.99 19.42
C ILE A 77 -11.47 6.73 20.16
N ALA A 78 -11.04 5.55 19.69
CA ALA A 78 -11.38 4.29 20.34
C ALA A 78 -10.88 4.24 21.79
N SER A 79 -9.69 4.79 22.06
CA SER A 79 -9.12 4.82 23.40
C SER A 79 -9.94 5.66 24.39
N GLY A 80 -10.48 6.80 23.96
CA GLY A 80 -11.35 7.62 24.81
C GLY A 80 -12.64 6.90 25.19
N ILE A 81 -13.27 6.24 24.21
CA ILE A 81 -14.48 5.41 24.46
C ILE A 81 -14.17 4.29 25.45
N ILE A 82 -13.02 3.61 25.29
CA ILE A 82 -12.62 2.53 26.19
C ILE A 82 -12.31 3.06 27.59
N GLU A 83 -11.71 4.24 27.71
CA GLU A 83 -11.43 4.85 29.02
C GLU A 83 -12.73 5.14 29.79
N ASP A 84 -13.76 5.66 29.11
CA ASP A 84 -15.07 5.92 29.73
C ASP A 84 -15.79 4.64 30.19
N LEU A 85 -15.64 3.55 29.43
CA LEU A 85 -16.29 2.26 29.72
C LEU A 85 -15.49 1.40 30.71
N ALA A 86 -14.17 1.51 30.71
CA ALA A 86 -13.23 0.73 31.49
C ALA A 86 -11.99 1.57 31.86
N PRO A 87 -12.07 2.37 32.94
CA PRO A 87 -11.01 3.27 33.34
C PRO A 87 -9.66 2.59 33.49
N GLY A 88 -8.60 3.22 32.96
CA GLY A 88 -7.24 2.70 32.92
C GLY A 88 -6.90 1.82 31.71
N LEU A 89 -7.87 1.46 30.86
CA LEU A 89 -7.63 0.64 29.67
C LEU A 89 -7.49 1.42 28.36
N GLY A 90 -7.87 2.71 28.30
CA GLY A 90 -7.83 3.49 27.06
C GLY A 90 -6.42 3.53 26.46
N GLN A 91 -5.45 3.97 27.25
CA GLN A 91 -4.07 4.12 26.80
C GLN A 91 -3.41 2.77 26.36
N PRO A 92 -3.49 1.67 27.13
CA PRO A 92 -3.01 0.36 26.68
C PRO A 92 -3.64 -0.11 25.37
N VAL A 93 -4.95 0.09 25.18
CA VAL A 93 -5.63 -0.27 23.93
C VAL A 93 -5.12 0.56 22.77
N MET A 94 -4.97 1.88 22.95
CA MET A 94 -4.42 2.76 21.91
C MET A 94 -3.04 2.28 21.44
N MET A 95 -2.13 2.01 22.38
CA MET A 95 -0.77 1.56 22.09
C MET A 95 -0.77 0.21 21.38
N THR A 96 -1.61 -0.72 21.83
CA THR A 96 -1.76 -2.04 21.21
C THR A 96 -2.26 -1.93 19.78
N LEU A 97 -3.26 -1.09 19.52
CA LEU A 97 -3.79 -0.85 18.17
C LEU A 97 -2.71 -0.24 17.27
N ILE A 98 -2.07 0.85 17.71
CA ILE A 98 -1.08 1.58 16.90
C ILE A 98 0.12 0.68 16.59
N PHE A 99 0.75 0.09 17.61
CA PHE A 99 1.95 -0.74 17.40
C PHE A 99 1.61 -2.07 16.74
N GLY A 100 0.52 -2.72 17.14
CA GLY A 100 0.06 -3.95 16.51
C GLY A 100 -0.23 -3.75 15.02
N PHE A 101 -0.88 -2.65 14.65
CA PHE A 101 -1.16 -2.34 13.25
C PHE A 101 0.12 -1.97 12.47
N HIS A 102 0.91 -1.00 12.97
CA HIS A 102 2.04 -0.46 12.20
C HIS A 102 3.30 -1.33 12.23
N LEU A 103 3.60 -1.98 13.35
CA LEU A 103 4.85 -2.72 13.54
C LEU A 103 4.70 -4.22 13.27
N ILE A 104 3.47 -4.76 13.30
CA ILE A 104 3.23 -6.20 13.13
C ILE A 104 2.36 -6.45 11.90
N TYR A 105 1.11 -5.96 11.89
CA TYR A 105 0.16 -6.26 10.82
C TYR A 105 0.64 -5.76 9.45
N LEU A 106 0.94 -4.46 9.32
CA LEU A 106 1.33 -3.90 8.02
C LEU A 106 2.59 -4.58 7.45
N PRO A 107 3.69 -4.76 8.20
CA PRO A 107 4.87 -5.44 7.68
C PRO A 107 4.62 -6.89 7.28
N MET A 108 3.73 -7.62 7.97
CA MET A 108 3.40 -9.01 7.65
C MET A 108 2.50 -9.17 6.42
N TYR A 109 1.62 -8.19 6.17
CA TYR A 109 0.55 -8.32 5.17
C TYR A 109 0.70 -7.39 3.95
N ALA A 110 1.63 -6.43 3.95
CA ALA A 110 1.76 -5.45 2.87
C ALA A 110 1.98 -6.05 1.48
N ASN A 111 2.80 -7.10 1.35
CA ASN A 111 2.99 -7.78 0.07
C ASN A 111 1.69 -8.43 -0.41
N GLY A 112 0.89 -8.98 0.52
CA GLY A 112 -0.42 -9.56 0.23
C GLY A 112 -1.48 -8.51 -0.12
N ILE A 113 -1.43 -7.34 0.51
CA ILE A 113 -2.25 -6.17 0.15
C ILE A 113 -1.94 -5.76 -1.30
N TYR A 114 -0.66 -5.67 -1.65
CA TYR A 114 -0.24 -5.27 -2.99
C TYR A 114 -0.62 -6.31 -4.05
N TRP A 115 -0.50 -7.60 -3.75
CA TRP A 115 -0.99 -8.66 -4.65
C TRP A 115 -2.51 -8.57 -4.88
N ARG A 116 -3.30 -8.36 -3.83
CA ARG A 116 -4.76 -8.20 -3.95
C ARG A 116 -5.13 -6.99 -4.79
N TRP A 117 -4.42 -5.89 -4.61
CA TRP A 117 -4.56 -4.71 -5.46
C TRP A 117 -4.25 -5.05 -6.93
N ALA A 118 -3.11 -5.69 -7.22
CA ALA A 118 -2.74 -6.04 -8.59
C ALA A 118 -3.76 -6.96 -9.24
N ARG A 119 -4.27 -7.96 -8.51
CA ARG A 119 -5.33 -8.85 -8.99
C ARG A 119 -6.60 -8.08 -9.32
N ARG A 120 -7.06 -7.19 -8.43
CA ARG A 120 -8.25 -6.36 -8.66
C ARG A 120 -8.08 -5.46 -9.88
N GLU A 121 -6.90 -4.89 -10.08
CA GLU A 121 -6.64 -4.03 -11.23
C GLU A 121 -6.62 -4.83 -12.55
N ILE A 122 -6.11 -6.06 -12.54
CA ILE A 122 -6.19 -6.97 -13.70
C ILE A 122 -7.65 -7.33 -14.02
N GLU A 123 -8.45 -7.66 -13.00
CA GLU A 123 -9.87 -7.95 -13.18
C GLU A 123 -10.62 -6.73 -13.74
N ARG A 124 -10.28 -5.53 -13.25
CA ARG A 124 -10.83 -4.25 -13.74
C ARG A 124 -10.43 -3.98 -15.19
N ALA A 125 -9.15 -4.10 -15.53
CA ALA A 125 -8.66 -3.89 -16.89
C ALA A 125 -9.38 -4.81 -17.89
N ARG A 126 -9.58 -6.09 -17.53
CA ARG A 126 -10.31 -7.07 -18.33
C ARG A 126 -11.80 -6.74 -18.49
N ALA A 127 -12.43 -6.23 -17.44
CA ALA A 127 -13.84 -5.84 -17.45
C ALA A 127 -14.07 -4.57 -18.28
N GLU A 128 -13.16 -3.59 -18.18
CA GLU A 128 -13.24 -2.31 -18.91
C GLU A 128 -12.84 -2.47 -20.39
N ASN A 129 -11.94 -3.41 -20.70
CA ASN A 129 -11.44 -3.64 -22.07
C ASN A 129 -11.57 -5.11 -22.52
N PRO A 130 -12.79 -5.66 -22.69
CA PRO A 130 -12.97 -7.07 -23.05
C PRO A 130 -12.34 -7.40 -24.42
N GLY A 131 -11.51 -8.44 -24.47
CA GLY A 131 -10.82 -8.89 -25.69
C GLY A 131 -9.72 -7.95 -26.22
N GLN A 132 -9.58 -6.75 -25.68
CA GLN A 132 -8.59 -5.76 -26.12
C GLN A 132 -7.32 -5.86 -25.26
N HIS A 133 -6.47 -6.84 -25.57
CA HIS A 133 -5.29 -7.18 -24.77
C HIS A 133 -4.28 -6.03 -24.63
N ALA A 134 -4.06 -5.25 -25.69
CA ALA A 134 -3.18 -4.08 -25.64
C ALA A 134 -3.71 -3.00 -24.67
N ALA A 135 -5.02 -2.70 -24.72
CA ALA A 135 -5.65 -1.74 -23.83
C ALA A 135 -5.63 -2.21 -22.36
N GLN A 136 -5.76 -3.52 -22.12
CA GLN A 136 -5.61 -4.10 -20.78
C GLN A 136 -4.20 -3.88 -20.21
N LEU A 137 -3.16 -4.09 -21.03
CA LEU A 137 -1.77 -3.88 -20.62
C LEU A 137 -1.49 -2.39 -20.37
N GLU A 138 -1.92 -1.52 -21.28
CA GLU A 138 -1.78 -0.06 -21.14
C GLU A 138 -2.42 0.45 -19.84
N HIS A 139 -3.63 -0.01 -19.53
CA HIS A 139 -4.32 0.31 -18.27
C HIS A 139 -3.48 -0.08 -17.04
N LEU A 140 -2.92 -1.30 -17.05
CA LEU A 140 -2.13 -1.81 -15.93
C LEU A 140 -0.80 -1.07 -15.77
N GLU A 141 -0.15 -0.71 -16.87
CA GLU A 141 1.09 0.08 -16.85
C GLU A 141 0.84 1.49 -16.31
N ALA A 142 -0.28 2.12 -16.67
CA ALA A 142 -0.68 3.43 -16.17
C ALA A 142 -1.02 3.40 -14.67
N ALA A 143 -1.79 2.40 -14.23
CA ALA A 143 -2.19 2.23 -12.84
C ALA A 143 -1.02 1.79 -11.94
N GLY A 144 -0.12 0.98 -12.48
CA GLY A 144 0.98 0.33 -11.76
C GLY A 144 2.25 1.14 -11.62
N GLY A 145 3.35 0.41 -11.40
CA GLY A 145 4.68 0.99 -11.22
C GLY A 145 4.88 1.68 -9.87
N CYS A 146 5.75 2.69 -9.86
CA CYS A 146 6.08 3.43 -8.64
C CYS A 146 6.17 4.93 -8.90
N ASN A 147 5.74 5.75 -7.94
CA ASN A 147 5.97 7.19 -7.95
C ASN A 147 7.04 7.55 -6.92
N ALA A 148 8.29 7.69 -7.38
CA ALA A 148 9.42 7.98 -6.49
C ALA A 148 9.37 9.41 -5.92
N ASN A 149 8.81 10.36 -6.66
CA ASN A 149 8.84 11.78 -6.28
C ASN A 149 7.79 12.09 -5.20
N LEU A 150 6.63 11.45 -5.26
CA LEU A 150 5.50 11.75 -4.37
C LEU A 150 5.81 11.59 -2.87
N PRO A 151 6.49 10.54 -2.40
CA PRO A 151 6.95 10.44 -1.02
C PRO A 151 7.81 11.62 -0.56
N PHE A 152 8.77 12.07 -1.39
CA PHE A 152 9.66 13.18 -1.04
C PHE A 152 8.93 14.52 -1.03
N ILE A 153 8.01 14.73 -1.97
CA ILE A 153 7.17 15.93 -2.02
C ILE A 153 6.32 16.02 -0.74
N ILE A 154 5.64 14.92 -0.38
CA ILE A 154 4.80 14.88 0.82
C ILE A 154 5.64 15.09 2.08
N PHE A 155 6.82 14.47 2.16
CA PHE A 155 7.75 14.69 3.27
C PHE A 155 8.17 16.17 3.37
N GLY A 156 8.58 16.78 2.27
CA GLY A 156 8.99 18.19 2.23
C GLY A 156 7.87 19.15 2.63
N VAL A 157 6.65 18.93 2.14
CA VAL A 157 5.47 19.72 2.52
C VAL A 157 5.15 19.56 4.00
N PHE A 158 5.17 18.33 4.52
CA PHE A 158 4.94 18.06 5.93
C PHE A 158 5.95 18.79 6.82
N THR A 159 7.25 18.72 6.50
CA THR A 159 8.30 19.43 7.23
C THR A 159 8.15 20.95 7.14
N ALA A 160 7.76 21.50 5.98
CA ALA A 160 7.54 22.94 5.85
C ALA A 160 6.37 23.42 6.72
N ILE A 161 5.27 22.65 6.78
CA ILE A 161 4.12 22.96 7.62
C ILE A 161 4.49 22.92 9.11
N THR A 162 5.22 21.89 9.57
CA THR A 162 5.59 21.80 10.99
C THR A 162 6.53 22.93 11.43
N VAL A 163 7.47 23.34 10.57
CA VAL A 163 8.34 24.49 10.81
C VAL A 163 7.54 25.80 10.88
N LEU A 164 6.59 26.00 9.95
CA LEU A 164 5.72 27.19 9.96
C LEU A 164 4.83 27.23 11.20
N LEU A 165 4.21 26.12 11.59
CA LEU A 165 3.39 26.06 12.81
C LEU A 165 4.23 26.33 14.07
N GLY A 166 5.47 25.85 14.10
CA GLY A 166 6.42 26.14 15.17
C GLY A 166 6.81 27.62 15.25
N SER A 167 6.98 28.31 14.12
CA SER A 167 7.32 29.74 14.12
C SER A 167 6.16 30.65 14.54
N LEU A 168 4.91 30.18 14.40
CA LEU A 168 3.72 30.90 14.86
C LEU A 168 3.47 30.76 16.37
N ASN A 169 4.14 29.81 17.05
CA ASN A 169 3.97 29.58 18.49
C ASN A 169 5.33 29.65 19.19
N PRO A 170 5.88 30.87 19.41
CA PRO A 170 7.20 31.02 20.03
C PRO A 170 7.20 30.42 21.44
N PRO A 171 8.29 29.75 21.86
CA PRO A 171 8.40 29.24 23.22
C PRO A 171 8.30 30.42 24.21
N GLY A 172 7.32 30.34 25.11
CA GLY A 172 7.11 31.28 26.21
C GLY A 172 8.01 30.99 27.41
#